data_AF-A0A4P1RYI0-F1
#
_entry.id   AF-A0A4P1RYI0-F1
#
_cell.length_a   1.000
_cell.length_b   1.000
_cell.length_c   1.000
_cell.angle_alpha   90.00
_cell.angle_beta   90.00
_cell.angle_gamma   90.00
#
_symmetry.space_group_name_H-M   'P 1'
#
loop_
_entity.id
_entity.type
_entity.pdbx_description
1 polymer ?
#
loop_
_entity_poly.entity_id
_entity_poly.type
_entity_poly.pdbx_seq_one_letter_code
_entity_poly.pdbx_strand_id
1 'polypeptide(L)'
;PIIPGIKPVTNRRQIEQIPRLFFATMPQELVKAVEGAKTPAEAFNGGTRYMAKLVQQLLDFGVPGIHLFIQEKSDDSHALLSAVYGS
;
A
#
# COMPACT_ATOMS: atom_id res chain seq x y z
N PRO A 1 18.31 -12.87 7.19
CA PRO A 1 17.35 -12.47 6.12
C PRO A 1 16.68 -11.13 6.46
N ILE A 2 16.55 -10.23 5.49
CA ILE A 2 15.83 -8.96 5.67
C ILE A 2 14.40 -9.17 5.16
N ILE A 3 13.40 -8.94 6.02
CA ILE A 3 11.99 -9.05 5.67
C ILE A 3 11.45 -7.64 5.41
N PRO A 4 11.04 -7.29 4.18
CA PRO A 4 10.46 -5.98 3.88
C PRO A 4 9.15 -5.77 4.67
N GLY A 5 9.10 -4.63 5.38
CA GLY A 5 7.89 -4.15 6.05
C GLY A 5 7.05 -3.29 5.11
N ILE A 6 5.78 -3.64 4.92
CA ILE A 6 4.84 -2.94 4.04
C ILE A 6 3.69 -2.36 4.87
N LYS A 7 3.52 -1.05 4.76
CA LYS A 7 2.36 -0.34 5.29
C LYS A 7 1.40 -0.05 4.13
N PRO A 8 0.21 -0.66 4.07
CA PRO A 8 -0.78 -0.34 3.04
C PRO A 8 -1.13 1.15 3.02
N VAL A 9 -1.22 1.72 1.82
CA VAL A 9 -1.59 3.12 1.57
C VAL A 9 -2.72 3.17 0.56
N THR A 10 -3.91 3.52 1.03
CA THR A 10 -5.18 3.45 0.29
C THR A 10 -5.95 4.76 0.34
N ASN A 11 -5.54 5.74 1.15
CA ASN A 11 -6.26 7.01 1.28
C ASN A 11 -5.35 8.23 1.37
N ARG A 12 -5.93 9.40 1.09
CA ARG A 12 -5.22 10.69 1.04
C ARG A 12 -4.57 11.05 2.38
N ARG A 13 -5.24 10.76 3.50
CA ARG A 13 -4.68 11.02 4.83
C ARG A 13 -3.37 10.27 5.04
N GLN A 14 -3.26 9.02 4.60
CA GLN A 14 -2.01 8.26 4.70
C GLN A 14 -0.90 8.86 3.81
N ILE A 15 -1.23 9.29 2.58
CA ILE A 15 -0.29 10.00 1.68
C ILE A 15 0.32 11.23 2.37
N GLU A 16 -0.51 12.00 3.06
CA GLU A 16 -0.08 13.22 3.75
C GLU A 16 0.69 12.96 5.07
N GLN A 17 0.31 11.91 5.81
CA GLN A 17 0.86 11.62 7.14
C GLN A 17 2.18 10.86 7.09
N ILE A 18 2.33 9.91 6.16
CA ILE A 18 3.50 9.01 6.13
C ILE A 18 4.83 9.79 6.01
N PRO A 19 5.00 10.74 5.07
CA PRO A 19 6.24 11.51 4.97
C PRO A 19 6.61 12.26 6.24
N ARG A 20 5.61 12.76 6.97
CA ARG A 20 5.81 13.57 8.18
C ARG A 20 6.24 12.71 9.36
N LEU A 21 5.67 11.50 9.47
CA LEU A 21 5.91 10.60 10.60
C LEU A 21 7.16 9.73 10.40
N PHE A 22 7.44 9.35 9.15
CA PHE A 22 8.50 8.39 8.83
C PHE A 22 9.67 9.00 8.07
N PHE A 23 9.68 10.32 7.86
CA PHE A 23 10.71 11.05 7.08
C PHE A 23 10.97 10.39 5.71
N ALA A 24 9.90 9.87 5.11
CA ALA A 24 9.93 9.11 3.87
C ALA A 24 9.39 9.95 2.69
N THR A 25 9.77 9.58 1.48
CA THR A 25 9.18 10.13 0.26
C THR A 25 8.12 9.20 -0.29
N MET A 26 7.00 9.76 -0.77
CA MET A 26 5.96 8.97 -1.41
C MET A 26 6.23 8.82 -2.91
N PRO A 27 6.10 7.60 -3.47
CA PRO A 27 6.17 7.41 -4.92
C PRO A 27 5.11 8.22 -5.64
N GLN A 28 5.51 8.97 -6.67
CA GLN A 28 4.60 9.89 -7.36
C GLN A 28 3.42 9.17 -8.04
N GLU A 29 3.62 7.93 -8.51
CA GLU A 29 2.54 7.09 -9.06
C GLU A 29 1.45 6.79 -8.02
N LEU A 30 1.87 6.47 -6.78
CA LEU A 30 0.94 6.22 -5.68
C LEU A 30 0.18 7.49 -5.29
N VAL A 31 0.89 8.62 -5.20
CA VAL A 31 0.26 9.92 -4.92
C VAL A 31 -0.79 10.24 -5.98
N LYS A 32 -0.45 10.11 -7.27
CA LYS A 32 -1.39 10.36 -8.38
C LYS A 32 -2.60 9.42 -8.32
N ALA A 33 -2.41 8.14 -8.01
CA ALA A 33 -3.50 7.17 -7.93
C ALA A 33 -4.50 7.48 -6.82
N VAL A 34 -4.04 8.04 -5.70
CA VAL A 34 -4.86 8.32 -4.51
C VAL A 34 -5.43 9.74 -4.51
N GLU A 35 -4.62 10.75 -4.84
CA GLU A 35 -5.05 12.16 -4.86
C GLU A 35 -5.88 12.49 -6.10
N GLY A 36 -5.59 11.85 -7.24
CA GLY A 36 -6.34 12.03 -8.50
C GLY A 36 -7.74 11.40 -8.50
N ALA A 37 -8.04 10.54 -7.53
CA ALA A 37 -9.36 9.92 -7.37
C ALA A 37 -10.43 10.94 -6.97
N LYS A 38 -11.65 10.83 -7.49
CA LYS A 38 -12.77 11.74 -7.15
C LYS A 38 -13.51 11.31 -5.90
N THR A 39 -13.48 10.02 -5.58
CA THR A 39 -14.19 9.44 -4.44
C THR A 39 -13.24 8.68 -3.50
N PRO A 40 -13.59 8.48 -2.22
CA PRO A 40 -12.82 7.64 -1.31
C PRO A 40 -12.67 6.20 -1.80
N ALA A 41 -13.70 5.65 -2.45
CA ALA A 41 -13.65 4.30 -3.02
C ALA A 41 -12.67 4.20 -4.19
N GLU A 42 -12.64 5.21 -5.06
CA GLU A 42 -11.64 5.29 -6.14
C GLU A 42 -10.21 5.40 -5.58
N ALA A 43 -10.02 6.22 -4.54
CA ALA A 43 -8.73 6.38 -3.88
C ALA A 43 -8.24 5.06 -3.26
N PHE A 44 -9.14 4.37 -2.55
CA PHE A 44 -8.90 3.06 -1.97
C PHE A 44 -8.47 2.05 -3.04
N ASN A 45 -9.26 1.93 -4.11
CA ASN A 45 -8.95 1.02 -5.20
C ASN A 45 -7.64 1.37 -5.92
N GLY A 46 -7.35 2.66 -6.10
CA GLY A 46 -6.10 3.15 -6.71
C GLY A 46 -4.88 2.80 -5.87
N GLY A 47 -4.92 3.11 -4.57
CA GLY A 47 -3.85 2.79 -3.62
C GLY A 47 -3.65 1.28 -3.47
N THR A 48 -4.72 0.50 -3.29
CA THR A 48 -4.66 -0.96 -3.20
C THR A 48 -3.99 -1.59 -4.42
N ARG A 49 -4.35 -1.15 -5.65
CA ARG A 49 -3.70 -1.65 -6.87
C ARG A 49 -2.21 -1.35 -6.92
N TYR A 50 -1.81 -0.13 -6.55
CA TYR A 50 -0.39 0.24 -6.51
C TYR A 50 0.37 -0.61 -5.48
N MET A 51 -0.18 -0.74 -4.27
CA MET A 51 0.45 -1.52 -3.20
C MET A 51 0.54 -3.00 -3.55
N ALA A 52 -0.48 -3.58 -4.21
CA ALA A 52 -0.45 -4.96 -4.68
C ALA A 52 0.66 -5.18 -5.72
N LYS A 53 0.80 -4.25 -6.69
CA LYS A 53 1.91 -4.26 -7.65
C LYS A 53 3.28 -4.24 -6.96
N LEU A 54 3.46 -3.37 -5.97
CA LEU A 54 4.70 -3.29 -5.19
C LEU A 54 5.01 -4.61 -4.45
N VAL A 55 4.01 -5.18 -3.79
CA VAL A 55 4.17 -6.46 -3.08
C VAL A 55 4.49 -7.58 -4.06
N GLN A 56 3.81 -7.65 -5.20
CA GLN A 56 4.09 -8.65 -6.23
C GLN A 56 5.53 -8.55 -6.73
N GLN A 57 6.03 -7.33 -6.98
CA GLN A 57 7.42 -7.12 -7.40
C GLN A 57 8.44 -7.62 -6.36
N LEU A 58 8.15 -7.46 -5.06
CA LEU A 58 9.01 -7.99 -4.00
C LEU A 58 8.98 -9.51 -3.94
N LEU A 59 7.80 -10.11 -4.11
CA LEU A 59 7.64 -11.57 -4.16
C LEU A 59 8.37 -12.16 -5.37
N ASP A 60 8.22 -11.55 -6.55
CA ASP A 60 8.91 -11.96 -7.78
C ASP A 60 10.44 -11.83 -7.65
N PHE A 61 10.92 -10.85 -6.88
CA PHE A 61 12.33 -10.68 -6.54
C PHE A 61 12.86 -11.79 -5.59
N GLY A 62 11.98 -12.57 -4.96
CA GLY A 62 12.35 -13.68 -4.10
C GLY A 62 12.64 -13.29 -2.64
N VAL A 63 11.98 -12.24 -2.13
CA VAL A 63 12.10 -11.92 -0.70
C VAL A 63 11.60 -13.08 0.18
N PRO A 64 12.20 -13.31 1.36
CA PRO A 64 11.84 -14.45 2.21
C PRO A 64 10.43 -14.34 2.83
N GLY A 65 9.79 -13.17 2.73
CA GLY A 65 8.45 -12.91 3.23
C GLY A 65 8.13 -11.42 3.21
N ILE A 66 6.90 -11.07 3.62
CA ILE A 66 6.40 -9.70 3.72
C ILE A 66 5.86 -9.51 5.14
N HIS A 67 6.26 -8.42 5.83
CA HIS A 67 5.68 -8.04 7.11
C HIS A 67 4.68 -6.90 6.92
N LEU A 68 3.39 -7.12 7.23
CA LEU A 68 2.34 -6.09 7.05
C LEU A 68 2.08 -5.33 8.34
N PHE A 69 2.13 -3.99 8.26
CA PHE A 69 1.72 -3.11 9.36
C PHE A 69 0.21 -2.86 9.32
N ILE A 70 -0.54 -3.71 9.99
CA ILE A 70 -1.99 -3.57 10.16
C ILE A 70 -2.24 -2.56 11.30
N GLN A 71 -2.95 -1.46 11.02
CA GLN A 71 -3.41 -0.54 12.06
C GLN A 71 -4.78 -0.98 12.59
N GLU A 72 -5.50 -0.14 13.34
CA GLU A 72 -6.78 -0.47 13.98
C GLU A 72 -7.85 -1.02 13.01
N LYS A 73 -7.73 -0.74 11.71
CA LYS A 73 -8.60 -1.28 10.65
C LYS A 73 -7.82 -2.21 9.73
N SER A 74 -8.35 -3.43 9.54
CA SER A 74 -7.74 -4.46 8.71
C SER A 74 -8.15 -4.40 7.24
N ASP A 75 -9.14 -3.57 6.87
CA ASP A 75 -9.70 -3.49 5.52
C ASP A 75 -8.63 -3.26 4.44
N ASP A 76 -7.69 -2.34 4.67
CA ASP A 76 -6.59 -2.04 3.75
C ASP A 76 -5.69 -3.28 3.52
N SER A 77 -5.40 -4.01 4.60
CA SER A 77 -4.51 -5.18 4.57
C SER A 77 -5.20 -6.37 3.93
N HIS A 78 -6.48 -6.59 4.22
CA HIS A 78 -7.28 -7.62 3.59
C HIS A 78 -7.41 -7.35 2.09
N ALA A 79 -7.77 -6.13 1.69
CA ALA A 79 -7.89 -5.78 0.28
C ALA A 79 -6.57 -5.93 -0.48
N LEU A 80 -5.45 -5.56 0.15
CA LEU A 80 -4.11 -5.80 -0.41
C LEU A 80 -3.84 -7.29 -0.61
N LEU A 81 -4.06 -8.12 0.41
CA LEU A 81 -3.82 -9.55 0.33
C LEU A 81 -4.73 -10.23 -0.70
N SER A 82 -6.02 -9.89 -0.73
CA SER A 82 -6.95 -10.36 -1.76
C SER A 82 -6.50 -9.96 -3.16
N ALA A 83 -5.98 -8.75 -3.34
CA ALA A 83 -5.48 -8.28 -4.63
C ALA A 83 -4.19 -9.01 -5.09
N VAL A 84 -3.37 -9.49 -4.16
CA VAL A 84 -2.12 -10.22 -4.46
C VAL A 84 -2.38 -11.71 -4.67
N TYR A 85 -3.19 -12.33 -3.82
CA TYR A 85 -3.37 -13.79 -3.79
C TYR A 85 -4.70 -14.29 -4.36
N GLY A 86 -5.61 -13.39 -4.73
CA GLY A 86 -6.88 -13.74 -5.40
C GLY A 86 -7.92 -14.44 -4.51
N SER A 87 -7.83 -14.28 -3.18
CA SER A 87 -8.74 -14.88 -2.18
C SER A 87 -9.78 -13.91 -1.66
#